data_AF-A0A1L8DJ53-F1
#
_entry.id   AF-A0A1L8DJ53-F1
#
_cell.length_a   1.000
_cell.length_b   1.000
_cell.length_c   1.000
_cell.angle_alpha   90.00
_cell.angle_beta   90.00
_cell.angle_gamma   90.00
#
_symmetry.space_group_name_H-M   'P 1'
#
loop_
_entity.id
_entity.type
_entity.pdbx_description
1 polymer ?
#
loop_
_entity_poly.entity_id
_entity_poly.type
_entity_poly.pdbx_seq_one_letter_code
_entity_poly.pdbx_strand_id
1 'polypeptide(L)'
;MRIKSVLFAILYVLCGHGIFGYLNVYMNVQEGQKLLGLYAELYYIRAGVVNTNALDYVIDIPSRVNSISINWQSLIGRPISYGISVSNSLPSAISANLNITKSGYIPTDVEAFQLQLLCREGINVEADVNITVQVTLNRALNNVTEFTLKRRKICYAPTEMEEESFVGTQIHPDRAEHGILAICVGSVLSIMIATTLLCIALCFRNSLAYQKSTFRKIEVLQELPKAPKIVQNVAKNPPASEPQELHRRISELTVQRCRVRLSSLLQEGTYGKVYRGTYNDTDEVLVKTVGQHASQVQVSLLLQEGMSLYGASHAGILSVLGVSIEDHTAPFLLYPAVDNTRNLKLFLQTPLARTLTTIQIVRMSTQIALALSHLHSHGVIHKDVATRNCVINDELRIKLADNSLSRDLFPGDYHCLGDGENRPIKWYALEALQEKMFSEASDTWAFGVFMWELCTLAKQPYAEVDCFEMEHYLRDG
;
A
#
# COMPACT_ATOMS: atom_id res chain seq x y z
N MET A 1 -13.61 -35.42 -54.98
CA MET A 1 -13.06 -36.07 -53.76
C MET A 1 -11.59 -36.39 -54.02
N ARG A 2 -10.70 -36.05 -53.07
CA ARG A 2 -9.23 -36.21 -53.09
C ARG A 2 -8.38 -35.20 -53.90
N ILE A 3 -8.30 -33.96 -53.40
CA ILE A 3 -7.08 -33.13 -53.44
C ILE A 3 -6.99 -32.40 -52.08
N LYS A 4 -6.58 -33.11 -51.02
CA LYS A 4 -6.30 -32.53 -49.69
C LYS A 4 -5.22 -33.37 -48.99
N SER A 5 -4.01 -33.45 -49.55
CA SER A 5 -2.89 -34.08 -48.82
C SER A 5 -1.48 -33.57 -49.18
N VAL A 6 -1.30 -32.62 -50.10
CA VAL A 6 0.06 -32.21 -50.54
C VAL A 6 0.42 -30.76 -50.18
N LEU A 7 -0.54 -29.92 -49.76
CA LEU A 7 -0.25 -28.52 -49.42
C LEU A 7 0.25 -28.27 -47.99
N PHE A 8 0.35 -29.30 -47.15
CA PHE A 8 0.75 -29.12 -45.74
C PHE A 8 2.25 -29.32 -45.47
N ALA A 9 3.04 -29.73 -46.47
CA ALA A 9 4.45 -30.06 -46.29
C ALA A 9 5.45 -28.99 -46.76
N ILE A 10 5.00 -27.90 -47.39
CA ILE A 10 5.89 -26.87 -47.97
C ILE A 10 5.94 -25.58 -47.14
N LEU A 11 5.09 -25.42 -46.11
CA LEU A 11 5.12 -24.23 -45.25
C LEU A 11 5.95 -24.39 -43.95
N TYR A 12 6.77 -25.44 -43.83
CA TYR A 12 7.56 -25.74 -42.62
C TYR A 12 9.10 -25.66 -42.81
N VAL A 13 9.60 -25.22 -43.97
CA VAL A 13 11.05 -25.24 -44.27
C VAL A 13 11.67 -23.85 -44.50
N LEU A 14 10.99 -22.77 -44.10
CA LEU A 14 11.59 -21.42 -44.02
C LEU A 14 11.76 -20.94 -42.56
N CYS A 15 12.10 -21.85 -41.65
CA CYS A 15 12.82 -21.45 -40.44
C CYS A 15 14.28 -21.23 -40.81
N GLY A 16 14.61 -19.98 -41.14
CA GLY A 16 15.99 -19.52 -41.16
C GLY A 16 16.67 -19.97 -39.87
N HIS A 17 17.78 -20.68 -40.01
CA HIS A 17 18.74 -20.91 -38.93
C HIS A 17 19.36 -19.57 -38.57
N GLY A 18 18.61 -18.73 -37.87
CA GLY A 18 19.17 -17.63 -37.10
C GLY A 18 19.92 -18.25 -35.95
N ILE A 19 21.25 -18.17 -35.98
CA ILE A 19 22.10 -18.39 -34.81
C ILE A 19 21.77 -17.23 -33.87
N PHE A 20 20.69 -17.36 -33.11
CA PHE A 20 20.35 -16.42 -32.05
C PHE A 20 21.18 -16.84 -30.82
N GLY A 21 22.06 -15.95 -30.36
CA GLY A 21 22.68 -16.10 -29.06
C GLY A 21 21.59 -15.97 -27.99
N TYR A 22 21.46 -17.00 -27.16
CA TYR A 22 20.55 -16.99 -26.02
C TYR A 22 21.40 -16.98 -24.74
N LEU A 23 21.21 -15.98 -23.89
CA LEU A 23 21.94 -15.75 -22.64
C LEU A 23 20.93 -15.37 -21.55
N ASN A 24 21.11 -15.90 -20.35
CA ASN A 24 20.45 -15.39 -19.14
C ASN A 24 21.47 -14.63 -18.30
N VAL A 25 21.08 -13.45 -17.78
CA VAL A 25 21.81 -12.70 -16.75
C VAL A 25 20.79 -12.13 -15.78
N TYR A 26 20.87 -12.52 -14.51
CA TYR A 26 19.86 -12.17 -13.51
C TYR A 26 20.38 -12.26 -12.08
N MET A 27 19.74 -11.56 -11.14
CA MET A 27 19.90 -11.82 -9.71
C MET A 27 18.83 -12.80 -9.25
N ASN A 28 19.22 -13.78 -8.44
CA ASN A 28 18.28 -14.77 -7.92
C ASN A 28 17.37 -14.12 -6.86
N VAL A 29 16.36 -14.88 -6.42
CA VAL A 29 15.39 -14.44 -5.40
C VAL A 29 16.08 -14.00 -4.10
N GLN A 30 17.16 -14.67 -3.69
CA GLN A 30 17.90 -14.31 -2.46
C GLN A 30 18.55 -12.93 -2.56
N GLU A 31 19.20 -12.62 -3.68
CA GLU A 31 19.82 -11.30 -3.90
C GLU A 31 18.76 -10.22 -4.18
N GLY A 32 17.64 -10.58 -4.82
CA GLY A 32 16.47 -9.71 -4.97
C GLY A 32 15.86 -9.31 -3.63
N GLN A 33 15.70 -10.27 -2.72
CA GLN A 33 15.21 -10.03 -1.36
C GLN A 33 16.22 -9.22 -0.54
N LYS A 34 17.50 -9.58 -0.63
CA LYS A 34 18.59 -8.94 0.13
C LYS A 34 18.84 -7.48 -0.25
N LEU A 35 18.64 -7.11 -1.51
CA LEU A 35 18.93 -5.76 -2.02
C LEU A 35 17.67 -4.90 -2.19
N LEU A 36 16.56 -5.50 -2.62
CA LEU A 36 15.34 -4.78 -2.99
C LEU A 36 14.11 -5.21 -2.17
N GLY A 37 14.22 -6.19 -1.27
CA GLY A 37 13.07 -6.74 -0.54
C GLY A 37 12.10 -7.53 -1.43
N LEU A 38 12.46 -7.81 -2.68
CA LEU A 38 11.60 -8.48 -3.66
C LEU A 38 11.84 -10.00 -3.64
N TYR A 39 10.79 -10.79 -3.42
CA TYR A 39 10.84 -12.25 -3.63
C TYR A 39 10.71 -12.61 -5.11
N ALA A 40 11.64 -12.13 -5.94
CA ALA A 40 11.61 -12.34 -7.39
C ALA A 40 13.03 -12.42 -7.97
N GLU A 41 13.16 -13.17 -9.08
CA GLU A 41 14.37 -13.13 -9.89
C GLU A 41 14.38 -11.88 -10.77
N LEU A 42 15.47 -11.13 -10.71
CA LEU A 42 15.63 -9.86 -11.41
C LEU A 42 16.45 -10.07 -12.68
N TYR A 43 15.77 -10.19 -13.81
CA TYR A 43 16.40 -10.44 -15.10
C TYR A 43 16.85 -9.15 -15.78
N TYR A 44 18.15 -9.07 -16.05
CA TYR A 44 18.75 -8.07 -16.95
C TYR A 44 18.71 -8.54 -18.40
N ILE A 45 18.94 -9.83 -18.61
CA ILE A 45 18.82 -10.49 -19.90
C ILE A 45 18.08 -11.80 -19.67
N ARG A 46 16.94 -11.99 -20.34
CA ARG A 46 16.13 -13.22 -20.26
C ARG A 46 16.03 -13.82 -21.65
N ALA A 47 16.56 -15.03 -21.82
CA ALA A 47 16.59 -15.74 -23.10
C ALA A 47 17.11 -14.86 -24.26
N GLY A 48 18.20 -14.13 -24.02
CA GLY A 48 18.81 -13.22 -25.01
C GLY A 48 18.12 -11.87 -25.19
N VAL A 49 16.93 -11.65 -24.59
CA VAL A 49 16.24 -10.36 -24.62
C VAL A 49 16.77 -9.45 -23.51
N VAL A 50 17.32 -8.30 -23.89
CA VAL A 50 17.86 -7.30 -22.96
C VAL A 50 16.72 -6.45 -22.37
N ASN A 51 16.67 -6.37 -21.04
CA ASN A 51 15.76 -5.50 -20.31
C ASN A 51 16.44 -4.15 -20.04
N THR A 52 16.22 -3.17 -20.92
CA THR A 52 16.85 -1.83 -20.82
C THR A 52 16.47 -1.11 -19.53
N ASN A 53 15.21 -1.25 -19.09
CA ASN A 53 14.75 -0.65 -17.83
C ASN A 53 15.53 -1.19 -16.62
N ALA A 54 15.81 -2.50 -16.59
CA ALA A 54 16.59 -3.12 -15.52
C ALA A 54 18.09 -2.78 -15.58
N LEU A 55 18.66 -2.55 -16.77
CA LEU A 55 20.05 -2.11 -16.94
C LEU A 55 20.26 -0.64 -16.59
N ASP A 56 19.25 0.21 -16.82
CA ASP A 56 19.32 1.63 -16.50
C ASP A 56 19.05 1.95 -15.03
N TYR A 57 18.42 1.03 -14.32
CA TYR A 57 18.17 1.15 -12.90
C TYR A 57 19.45 0.96 -12.07
N VAL A 58 19.73 1.93 -11.19
CA VAL A 58 20.84 1.86 -10.24
C VAL A 58 20.33 1.22 -8.96
N ILE A 59 20.87 0.06 -8.60
CA ILE A 59 20.49 -0.64 -7.36
C ILE A 59 21.38 -0.16 -6.21
N ASP A 60 20.76 0.36 -5.16
CA ASP A 60 21.43 0.74 -3.93
C ASP A 60 21.87 -0.51 -3.14
N ILE A 61 23.11 -0.49 -2.66
CA ILE A 61 23.73 -1.55 -1.88
C ILE A 61 23.97 -0.98 -0.48
N PRO A 62 23.19 -1.43 0.53
CA PRO A 62 23.30 -0.93 1.89
C PRO A 62 24.69 -1.16 2.50
N SER A 63 25.05 -0.35 3.51
CA SER A 63 26.34 -0.45 4.21
C SER A 63 26.65 -1.86 4.71
N ARG A 64 25.66 -2.54 5.30
CA ARG A 64 25.74 -3.92 5.81
C ARG A 64 25.99 -5.00 4.75
N VAL A 65 25.74 -4.72 3.46
CA VAL A 65 25.87 -5.71 2.38
C VAL A 65 27.23 -5.59 1.70
N ASN A 66 28.13 -6.55 1.96
CA ASN A 66 29.51 -6.50 1.47
C ASN A 66 29.76 -7.27 0.17
N SER A 67 28.80 -8.07 -0.29
CA SER A 67 28.90 -8.82 -1.54
C SER A 67 27.52 -9.01 -2.16
N ILE A 68 27.46 -9.08 -3.48
CA ILE A 68 26.25 -9.43 -4.25
C ILE A 68 26.59 -10.46 -5.31
N SER A 69 25.65 -11.35 -5.61
CA SER A 69 25.82 -12.43 -6.59
C SER A 69 24.97 -12.19 -7.84
N ILE A 70 25.54 -12.39 -9.02
CA ILE A 70 24.85 -12.27 -10.30
C ILE A 70 24.97 -13.60 -11.03
N ASN A 71 23.82 -14.17 -11.38
CA ASN A 71 23.71 -15.44 -12.09
C ASN A 71 23.76 -15.20 -13.59
N TRP A 72 24.42 -16.10 -14.30
CA TRP A 72 24.48 -16.10 -15.75
C TRP A 72 24.51 -17.51 -16.32
N GLN A 73 24.05 -17.66 -17.56
CA GLN A 73 24.03 -18.95 -18.23
C GLN A 73 23.96 -18.78 -19.74
N SER A 74 24.81 -19.51 -20.46
CA SER A 74 24.73 -19.69 -21.91
C SER A 74 23.64 -20.69 -22.27
N LEU A 75 22.67 -20.27 -23.07
CA LEU A 75 21.57 -21.11 -23.55
C LEU A 75 21.82 -21.66 -24.97
N ILE A 76 22.96 -21.33 -25.58
CA ILE A 76 23.32 -21.80 -26.94
C ILE A 76 23.93 -23.24 -26.93
N GLY A 77 23.92 -23.91 -25.79
CA GLY A 77 24.45 -25.28 -25.63
C GLY A 77 25.97 -25.39 -25.63
N ARG A 78 26.70 -24.27 -25.60
CA ARG A 78 28.16 -24.21 -25.43
C ARG A 78 28.59 -22.95 -24.66
N PRO A 79 29.77 -22.93 -24.01
CA PRO A 79 30.25 -21.74 -23.31
C PRO A 79 30.50 -20.55 -24.25
N ILE A 80 30.23 -19.32 -23.79
CA ILE A 80 30.38 -18.08 -24.58
C ILE A 80 31.51 -17.22 -24.00
N SER A 81 32.41 -16.69 -24.84
CA SER A 81 33.51 -15.84 -24.38
C SER A 81 32.98 -14.53 -23.79
N TYR A 82 33.48 -14.13 -22.61
CA TYR A 82 33.21 -12.82 -22.02
C TYR A 82 34.49 -12.02 -21.72
N GLY A 83 34.35 -10.71 -21.67
CA GLY A 83 35.21 -9.77 -20.97
C GLY A 83 34.40 -9.00 -19.93
N ILE A 84 34.98 -8.69 -18.78
CA ILE A 84 34.30 -7.99 -17.70
C ILE A 84 35.23 -6.96 -17.05
N SER A 85 34.70 -5.78 -16.75
CA SER A 85 35.40 -4.73 -16.03
C SER A 85 34.50 -4.08 -14.99
N VAL A 86 35.12 -3.51 -13.95
CA VAL A 86 34.42 -2.75 -12.90
C VAL A 86 35.02 -1.37 -12.85
N SER A 87 34.16 -0.35 -12.88
CA SER A 87 34.54 1.04 -12.57
C SER A 87 33.85 1.48 -11.30
N ASN A 88 34.57 2.25 -10.48
CA ASN A 88 34.10 2.80 -9.21
C ASN A 88 34.36 4.30 -9.21
N SER A 89 33.32 5.11 -8.96
CA SER A 89 33.44 6.57 -8.95
C SER A 89 34.27 7.10 -7.78
N LEU A 90 34.44 6.34 -6.69
CA LEU A 90 35.24 6.72 -5.53
C LEU A 90 36.11 5.57 -4.96
N PRO A 91 37.23 5.21 -5.62
CA PRO A 91 38.11 4.12 -5.18
C PRO A 91 38.84 4.35 -3.85
N SER A 92 38.92 5.59 -3.38
CA SER A 92 39.59 5.93 -2.11
C SER A 92 38.78 5.56 -0.86
N ALA A 93 37.46 5.39 -1.01
CA ALA A 93 36.52 5.10 0.07
C ALA A 93 35.81 3.74 -0.07
N ILE A 94 35.70 3.19 -1.28
CA ILE A 94 35.04 1.91 -1.54
C ILE A 94 35.96 0.99 -2.34
N SER A 95 36.14 -0.25 -1.88
CA SER A 95 36.84 -1.29 -2.65
C SER A 95 35.81 -2.13 -3.42
N ALA A 96 36.02 -2.31 -4.73
CA ALA A 96 35.12 -3.06 -5.61
C ALA A 96 35.90 -4.14 -6.38
N ASN A 97 35.64 -5.42 -6.10
CA ASN A 97 36.36 -6.54 -6.71
C ASN A 97 35.41 -7.66 -7.15
N LEU A 98 35.71 -8.30 -8.28
CA LEU A 98 35.00 -9.49 -8.76
C LEU A 98 35.74 -10.76 -8.32
N ASN A 99 35.01 -11.83 -8.04
CA ASN A 99 35.59 -13.15 -7.75
C ASN A 99 35.94 -13.98 -9.01
N ILE A 100 35.83 -13.38 -10.21
CA ILE A 100 36.14 -14.00 -11.50
C ILE A 100 37.22 -13.21 -12.26
N THR A 101 37.84 -13.85 -13.25
CA THR A 101 38.84 -13.22 -14.11
C THR A 101 38.22 -12.15 -15.03
N LYS A 102 39.03 -11.18 -15.49
CA LYS A 102 38.59 -10.13 -16.42
C LYS A 102 38.13 -10.65 -17.79
N SER A 103 38.49 -11.88 -18.13
CA SER A 103 37.99 -12.57 -19.32
C SER A 103 37.89 -14.07 -19.04
N GLY A 104 36.99 -14.74 -19.75
CA GLY A 104 36.73 -16.16 -19.57
C GLY A 104 35.59 -16.66 -20.44
N TYR A 105 34.89 -17.69 -19.98
CA TYR A 105 33.74 -18.27 -20.65
C TYR A 105 32.52 -18.32 -19.72
N ILE A 106 31.36 -17.90 -20.23
CA ILE A 106 30.06 -18.04 -19.56
C ILE A 106 29.64 -19.51 -19.70
N PRO A 107 29.35 -20.21 -18.61
CA PRO A 107 29.04 -21.64 -18.60
C PRO A 107 27.67 -21.95 -19.20
N THR A 108 27.44 -23.22 -19.53
CA THR A 108 26.14 -23.72 -20.01
C THR A 108 25.17 -24.03 -18.88
N ASP A 109 25.68 -24.32 -17.68
CA ASP A 109 24.88 -24.44 -16.46
C ASP A 109 24.78 -23.07 -15.78
N VAL A 110 23.79 -22.92 -14.90
CA VAL A 110 23.64 -21.68 -14.12
C VAL A 110 24.78 -21.58 -13.12
N GLU A 111 25.61 -20.56 -13.26
CA GLU A 111 26.62 -20.19 -12.27
C GLU A 111 26.45 -18.73 -11.85
N ALA A 112 27.06 -18.36 -10.72
CA ALA A 112 27.05 -16.99 -10.23
C ALA A 112 28.46 -16.47 -10.00
N PHE A 113 28.70 -15.21 -10.40
CA PHE A 113 29.87 -14.46 -9.96
C PHE A 113 29.47 -13.45 -8.90
N GLN A 114 30.42 -13.06 -8.05
CA GLN A 114 30.21 -12.14 -6.95
C GLN A 114 30.97 -10.84 -7.15
N LEU A 115 30.29 -9.73 -6.87
CA LEU A 115 30.90 -8.41 -6.70
C LEU A 115 31.01 -8.13 -5.20
N GLN A 116 32.24 -7.99 -4.72
CA GLN A 116 32.56 -7.60 -3.35
C GLN A 116 32.72 -6.08 -3.26
N LEU A 117 32.01 -5.46 -2.32
CA LEU A 117 31.96 -4.01 -2.09
C LEU A 117 32.17 -3.70 -0.61
N LEU A 118 33.37 -3.22 -0.28
CA LEU A 118 33.76 -2.93 1.10
C LEU A 118 33.89 -1.43 1.32
N CYS A 119 33.24 -0.94 2.37
CA CYS A 119 33.39 0.43 2.85
C CYS A 119 34.71 0.58 3.60
N ARG A 120 35.37 1.73 3.42
CA ARG A 120 36.44 2.16 4.31
C ARG A 120 35.84 2.75 5.59
N GLU A 121 36.41 2.38 6.74
CA GLU A 121 35.91 2.81 8.05
C GLU A 121 35.93 4.33 8.22
N GLY A 122 34.92 4.85 8.95
CA GLY A 122 34.86 6.25 9.39
C GLY A 122 34.41 7.27 8.34
N ILE A 123 33.87 6.84 7.20
CA ILE A 123 33.45 7.74 6.11
C ILE A 123 32.00 7.49 5.73
N ASN A 124 31.17 8.54 5.82
CA ASN A 124 29.82 8.57 5.26
C ASN A 124 29.92 8.95 3.77
N VAL A 125 29.63 8.01 2.87
CA VAL A 125 29.74 8.27 1.43
C VAL A 125 28.88 7.33 0.60
N GLU A 126 28.51 7.81 -0.59
CA GLU A 126 27.86 7.04 -1.64
C GLU A 126 28.77 7.03 -2.87
N ALA A 127 28.96 5.88 -3.51
CA ALA A 127 29.68 5.80 -4.77
C ALA A 127 29.00 4.85 -5.76
N ASP A 128 28.98 5.27 -7.02
CA ASP A 128 28.45 4.47 -8.12
C ASP A 128 29.52 3.48 -8.59
N VAL A 129 29.12 2.22 -8.72
CA VAL A 129 29.94 1.11 -9.19
C VAL A 129 29.26 0.46 -10.39
N ASN A 130 29.94 0.47 -11.53
CA ASN A 130 29.43 -0.07 -12.78
C ASN A 130 30.20 -1.33 -13.18
N ILE A 131 29.49 -2.41 -13.42
CA ILE A 131 30.03 -3.68 -13.95
C ILE A 131 29.71 -3.73 -15.43
N THR A 132 30.72 -3.60 -16.29
CA THR A 132 30.56 -3.68 -17.75
C THR A 132 30.97 -5.05 -18.24
N VAL A 133 30.05 -5.75 -18.90
CA VAL A 133 30.24 -7.10 -19.44
C VAL A 133 30.14 -7.04 -20.96
N GLN A 134 31.15 -7.58 -21.63
CA GLN A 134 31.22 -7.75 -23.07
C GLN A 134 31.13 -9.23 -23.40
N VAL A 135 30.12 -9.62 -24.18
CA VAL A 135 29.88 -11.01 -24.58
C VAL A 135 30.16 -11.15 -26.07
N THR A 136 31.07 -12.05 -26.43
CA THR A 136 31.45 -12.29 -27.83
C THR A 136 30.88 -13.61 -28.32
N LEU A 137 29.84 -13.54 -29.16
CA LEU A 137 29.14 -14.73 -29.69
C LEU A 137 29.93 -15.42 -30.80
N ASN A 138 30.61 -14.65 -31.65
CA ASN A 138 31.49 -15.17 -32.69
C ASN A 138 32.67 -14.22 -32.93
N ARG A 139 33.89 -14.68 -32.60
CA ARG A 139 35.12 -13.90 -32.78
C ARG A 139 35.43 -13.59 -34.25
N ALA A 140 35.00 -14.43 -35.19
CA ALA A 140 35.22 -14.24 -36.62
C ALA A 140 34.28 -13.18 -37.25
N LEU A 141 33.16 -12.87 -36.60
CA LEU A 141 32.17 -11.88 -37.07
C LEU A 141 32.17 -10.59 -36.24
N ASN A 142 33.03 -10.50 -35.21
CA ASN A 142 33.08 -9.38 -34.25
C ASN A 142 31.72 -9.02 -33.61
N ASN A 143 30.84 -10.01 -33.45
CA ASN A 143 29.53 -9.83 -32.82
C ASN A 143 29.71 -9.78 -31.29
N VAL A 144 30.03 -8.58 -30.80
CA VAL A 144 30.19 -8.27 -29.37
C VAL A 144 28.95 -7.52 -28.88
N THR A 145 28.32 -8.03 -27.83
CA THR A 145 27.23 -7.35 -27.11
C THR A 145 27.75 -6.87 -25.77
N GLU A 146 27.59 -5.58 -25.49
CA GLU A 146 28.00 -4.96 -24.22
C GLU A 146 26.77 -4.58 -23.40
N PHE A 147 26.80 -4.84 -22.09
CA PHE A 147 25.82 -4.34 -21.14
C PHE A 147 26.50 -3.94 -19.83
N THR A 148 25.90 -2.98 -19.12
CA THR A 148 26.43 -2.46 -17.86
C THR A 148 25.41 -2.60 -16.74
N LEU A 149 25.82 -3.17 -15.62
CA LEU A 149 25.03 -3.27 -14.39
C LEU A 149 25.45 -2.14 -13.45
N LYS A 150 24.51 -1.25 -13.10
CA LYS A 150 24.76 -0.06 -12.28
C LYS A 150 24.41 -0.31 -10.81
N ARG A 151 25.32 0.00 -9.89
CA ARG A 151 25.12 -0.13 -8.44
C ARG A 151 25.53 1.15 -7.74
N ARG A 152 24.94 1.43 -6.58
CA ARG A 152 25.39 2.51 -5.69
C ARG A 152 25.67 1.93 -4.31
N LYS A 153 26.93 1.94 -3.88
CA LYS A 153 27.29 1.48 -2.54
C LYS A 153 27.16 2.65 -1.57
N ILE A 154 26.40 2.43 -0.49
CA ILE A 154 26.19 3.39 0.58
C ILE A 154 27.02 2.95 1.79
N CYS A 155 27.84 3.85 2.32
CA CYS A 155 28.70 3.63 3.47
C CYS A 155 28.35 4.62 4.58
N TYR A 156 28.21 4.10 5.80
CA TYR A 156 28.01 4.91 7.01
C TYR A 156 29.15 4.63 8.01
N ALA A 157 29.62 5.67 8.68
CA ALA A 157 30.45 5.55 9.86
C ALA A 157 29.59 4.98 11.01
N PRO A 158 30.06 3.96 11.74
CA PRO A 158 29.34 3.47 12.90
C PRO A 158 29.18 4.62 13.90
N THR A 159 27.94 4.90 14.26
CA THR A 159 27.62 5.73 15.43
C THR A 159 27.98 4.89 16.65
N GLU A 160 28.73 5.43 17.60
CA GLU A 160 29.03 4.75 18.86
C GLU A 160 27.70 4.34 19.53
N MET A 161 27.32 3.07 19.36
CA MET A 161 26.33 2.42 20.20
C MET A 161 27.10 1.91 21.42
N GLU A 162 26.79 2.45 22.59
CA GLU A 162 27.29 1.94 23.87
C GLU A 162 26.86 0.47 24.01
N GLU A 163 27.81 -0.45 23.79
CA GLU A 163 27.71 -1.82 24.26
C GLU A 163 27.93 -1.83 25.77
N GLU A 164 26.86 -1.89 26.57
CA GLU A 164 26.99 -2.28 27.98
C GLU A 164 27.41 -3.75 28.05
N SER A 165 28.72 -3.96 28.16
CA SER A 165 29.33 -5.24 28.48
C SER A 165 29.23 -5.50 29.99
N PHE A 166 28.57 -6.61 30.32
CA PHE A 166 28.49 -7.15 31.67
C PHE A 166 29.85 -7.74 32.09
N VAL A 167 30.58 -7.06 32.97
CA VAL A 167 31.66 -7.67 33.77
C VAL A 167 31.56 -7.16 35.20
N GLY A 168 31.37 -8.10 36.12
CA GLY A 168 31.12 -7.83 37.53
C GLY A 168 32.32 -7.33 38.31
N THR A 169 32.03 -6.54 39.35
CA THR A 169 33.00 -6.21 40.39
C THR A 169 32.38 -6.34 41.78
N GLN A 170 33.17 -6.95 42.66
CA GLN A 170 32.88 -7.39 44.01
C GLN A 170 32.47 -6.25 44.96
N ILE A 171 31.54 -6.57 45.86
CA ILE A 171 30.99 -5.71 46.91
C ILE A 171 31.91 -5.74 48.14
N HIS A 172 32.28 -4.57 48.66
CA HIS A 172 32.63 -4.39 50.07
C HIS A 172 31.61 -3.45 50.75
N PRO A 173 31.24 -3.69 52.01
CA PRO A 173 30.01 -3.16 52.60
C PRO A 173 30.30 -1.90 53.41
N ASP A 174 29.69 -0.79 53.03
CA ASP A 174 29.53 0.34 53.93
C ASP A 174 28.21 1.05 53.61
N ARG A 175 27.10 0.55 54.18
CA ARG A 175 25.77 1.13 53.94
C ARG A 175 24.69 0.72 54.95
N ALA A 176 24.95 0.93 56.24
CA ALA A 176 23.89 0.82 57.26
C ALA A 176 23.02 2.08 57.37
N GLU A 177 23.47 3.25 56.88
CA GLU A 177 22.71 4.51 57.05
C GLU A 177 21.74 4.85 55.90
N HIS A 178 21.90 4.27 54.70
CA HIS A 178 21.03 4.57 53.55
C HIS A 178 19.80 3.66 53.41
N GLY A 179 19.74 2.53 54.14
CA GLY A 179 18.62 1.58 54.06
C GLY A 179 17.31 2.13 54.62
N ILE A 180 17.38 2.89 55.71
CA ILE A 180 16.19 3.45 56.35
C ILE A 180 15.56 4.55 55.47
N LEU A 181 16.40 5.39 54.85
CA LEU A 181 15.92 6.45 53.95
C LEU A 181 15.22 5.88 52.71
N ALA A 182 15.77 4.81 52.12
CA ALA A 182 15.19 4.16 50.94
C ALA A 182 13.83 3.49 51.23
N ILE A 183 13.66 2.89 52.41
CA ILE A 183 12.39 2.29 52.84
C ILE A 183 11.33 3.37 53.04
N CYS A 184 11.69 4.51 53.64
CA CYS A 184 10.78 5.65 53.83
C CYS A 184 10.35 6.27 52.49
N VAL A 185 11.27 6.46 51.54
CA VAL A 185 10.95 7.02 50.22
C VAL A 185 10.10 6.04 49.40
N GLY A 186 10.42 4.75 49.43
CA GLY A 186 9.64 3.72 48.73
C GLY A 186 8.21 3.58 49.26
N SER A 187 8.03 3.69 50.57
CA SER A 187 6.70 3.64 51.20
C SER A 187 5.85 4.87 50.87
N VAL A 188 6.44 6.07 50.86
CA VAL A 188 5.74 7.29 50.42
C VAL A 188 5.35 7.21 48.94
N LEU A 189 6.25 6.75 48.07
CA LEU A 189 5.94 6.58 46.63
C LEU A 189 4.84 5.53 46.40
N SER A 190 4.85 4.43 47.16
CA SER A 190 3.81 3.39 47.06
C SER A 190 2.44 3.92 47.48
N ILE A 191 2.39 4.73 48.55
CA ILE A 191 1.15 5.37 49.00
C ILE A 191 0.65 6.36 47.94
N MET A 192 1.53 7.18 47.37
CA MET A 192 1.16 8.14 46.31
C MET A 192 0.59 7.45 45.07
N ILE A 193 1.18 6.33 44.64
CA ILE A 193 0.68 5.54 43.51
C ILE A 193 -0.68 4.94 43.85
N ALA A 194 -0.84 4.34 45.04
CA ALA A 194 -2.12 3.77 45.48
C ALA A 194 -3.23 4.83 45.56
N THR A 195 -2.94 6.03 46.07
CA THR A 195 -3.91 7.13 46.10
C THR A 195 -4.25 7.63 44.70
N THR A 196 -3.28 7.66 43.79
CA THR A 196 -3.51 8.09 42.40
C THR A 196 -4.39 7.08 41.66
N LEU A 197 -4.13 5.78 41.83
CA LEU A 197 -4.95 4.71 41.26
C LEU A 197 -6.37 4.70 41.86
N LEU A 198 -6.51 4.97 43.17
CA LEU A 198 -7.82 5.10 43.81
C LEU A 198 -8.57 6.33 43.31
N CYS A 199 -7.92 7.47 43.16
CA CYS A 199 -8.50 8.68 42.56
C CYS A 199 -8.92 8.42 41.11
N ILE A 200 -8.10 7.74 40.31
CA ILE A 200 -8.44 7.32 38.95
C ILE A 200 -9.68 6.41 38.97
N ALA A 201 -9.72 5.39 39.82
CA ALA A 201 -10.86 4.49 39.94
C ALA A 201 -12.15 5.20 40.39
N LEU A 202 -12.06 6.16 41.31
CA LEU A 202 -13.18 6.98 41.76
C LEU A 202 -13.64 7.95 40.66
N CYS A 203 -12.71 8.56 39.92
CA CYS A 203 -12.99 9.37 38.74
C CYS A 203 -13.63 8.55 37.62
N PHE A 204 -13.20 7.31 37.38
CA PHE A 204 -13.83 6.39 36.42
C PHE A 204 -15.22 5.95 36.87
N ARG A 205 -15.45 5.70 38.17
CA ARG A 205 -16.78 5.41 38.71
C ARG A 205 -17.74 6.59 38.54
N ASN A 206 -17.28 7.82 38.81
CA ASN A 206 -18.07 9.03 38.59
C ASN A 206 -18.25 9.35 37.10
N SER A 207 -17.25 9.05 36.26
CA SER A 207 -17.34 9.17 34.79
C SER A 207 -18.37 8.20 34.21
N LEU A 208 -18.42 6.94 34.68
CA LEU A 208 -19.44 5.97 34.27
C LEU A 208 -20.85 6.37 34.73
N ALA A 209 -20.99 7.00 35.90
CA ALA A 209 -22.26 7.57 36.35
C ALA A 209 -22.69 8.79 35.51
N TYR A 210 -21.73 9.63 35.09
CA TYR A 210 -21.95 10.79 34.22
C TYR A 210 -22.25 10.39 32.76
N GLN A 211 -21.61 9.33 32.26
CA GLN A 211 -21.81 8.78 30.92
C GLN A 211 -23.22 8.19 30.76
N LYS A 212 -23.75 7.52 31.82
CA LYS A 212 -25.14 7.03 31.86
C LYS A 212 -26.19 8.16 31.81
N SER A 213 -25.90 9.32 32.38
CA SER A 213 -26.79 10.50 32.36
C SER A 213 -26.70 11.31 31.06
N THR A 214 -25.54 11.32 30.39
CA THR A 214 -25.33 12.05 29.13
C THR A 214 -25.89 11.27 27.94
N PHE A 215 -25.78 9.93 27.94
CA PHE A 215 -26.40 9.07 26.93
C PHE A 215 -27.93 9.23 26.89
N ARG A 216 -28.57 9.36 28.07
CA ARG A 216 -30.02 9.64 28.18
C ARG A 216 -30.43 11.03 27.68
N LYS A 217 -29.53 12.02 27.69
CA LYS A 217 -29.81 13.38 27.18
C LYS A 217 -29.63 13.49 25.65
N ILE A 218 -28.79 12.64 25.05
CA ILE A 218 -28.58 12.60 23.60
C ILE A 218 -29.77 11.92 22.90
N GLU A 219 -30.40 10.92 23.53
CA GLU A 219 -31.64 10.30 23.03
C GLU A 219 -32.84 11.25 22.95
N VAL A 220 -32.82 12.37 23.70
CA VAL A 220 -33.94 13.32 23.81
C VAL A 220 -33.86 14.47 22.79
N LEU A 221 -32.72 14.68 22.12
CA LEU A 221 -32.52 15.79 21.15
C LEU A 221 -32.65 15.39 19.68
N GLN A 222 -33.19 14.20 19.39
CA GLN A 222 -33.33 13.70 18.02
C GLN A 222 -34.72 13.09 17.75
N GLU A 223 -35.79 13.75 18.21
CA GLU A 223 -37.14 13.48 17.67
C GLU A 223 -37.38 14.30 16.40
N LEU A 224 -36.99 13.74 15.25
CA LEU A 224 -37.53 14.09 13.94
C LEU A 224 -38.57 13.03 13.53
N PRO A 225 -39.62 13.40 12.77
CA PRO A 225 -40.81 12.59 12.61
C PRO A 225 -40.51 11.26 11.93
N LYS A 226 -41.03 10.17 12.52
CA LYS A 226 -40.97 8.81 11.96
C LYS A 226 -41.63 8.80 10.58
N ALA A 227 -40.85 8.53 9.55
CA ALA A 227 -41.36 8.15 8.23
C ALA A 227 -42.24 6.88 8.37
N PRO A 228 -43.29 6.73 7.55
CA PRO A 228 -44.23 5.63 7.68
C PRO A 228 -43.52 4.29 7.48
N LYS A 229 -43.79 3.34 8.38
CA LYS A 229 -43.33 1.96 8.26
C LYS A 229 -43.98 1.33 7.03
N ILE A 230 -43.26 1.26 5.92
CA ILE A 230 -43.59 0.31 4.86
C ILE A 230 -43.22 -1.07 5.40
N VAL A 231 -44.23 -1.80 5.86
CA VAL A 231 -44.12 -3.23 6.16
C VAL A 231 -43.89 -3.95 4.84
N GLN A 232 -42.64 -4.18 4.47
CA GLN A 232 -42.33 -5.23 3.51
C GLN A 232 -42.22 -6.55 4.28
N ASN A 233 -43.26 -7.38 4.12
CA ASN A 233 -43.19 -8.81 4.38
C ASN A 233 -42.11 -9.40 3.47
N VAL A 234 -40.87 -9.46 3.94
CA VAL A 234 -39.83 -10.26 3.30
C VAL A 234 -40.13 -11.71 3.67
N ALA A 235 -40.85 -12.39 2.77
CA ALA A 235 -40.87 -13.83 2.73
C ALA A 235 -39.41 -14.33 2.77
N LYS A 236 -39.14 -15.33 3.62
CA LYS A 236 -37.84 -15.99 3.77
C LYS A 236 -37.45 -16.67 2.45
N ASN A 237 -36.93 -15.90 1.50
CA ASN A 237 -36.22 -16.43 0.36
C ASN A 237 -34.80 -16.81 0.81
N PRO A 238 -34.20 -17.88 0.28
CA PRO A 238 -32.80 -18.21 0.52
C PRO A 238 -31.90 -17.04 0.11
N PRO A 239 -30.71 -16.89 0.72
CA PRO A 239 -29.79 -15.83 0.33
C PRO A 239 -29.47 -15.94 -1.16
N ALA A 240 -29.79 -14.88 -1.92
CA ALA A 240 -29.47 -14.79 -3.33
C ALA A 240 -27.93 -14.85 -3.51
N SER A 241 -27.47 -15.41 -4.64
CA SER A 241 -26.04 -15.40 -4.93
C SER A 241 -25.52 -13.97 -5.05
N GLU A 242 -24.26 -13.72 -4.68
CA GLU A 242 -23.64 -12.38 -4.71
C GLU A 242 -23.84 -11.64 -6.05
N PRO A 243 -23.74 -12.30 -7.23
CA PRO A 243 -24.06 -11.65 -8.50
C PRO A 243 -25.53 -11.23 -8.61
N GLN A 244 -26.49 -12.04 -8.17
CA GLN A 244 -27.92 -11.72 -8.24
C GLN A 244 -28.28 -10.53 -7.35
N GLU A 245 -27.66 -10.45 -6.17
CA GLU A 245 -27.87 -9.35 -5.23
C GLU A 245 -27.31 -8.02 -5.78
N LEU A 246 -26.13 -8.04 -6.42
CA LEU A 246 -25.59 -6.84 -7.07
C LEU A 246 -26.49 -6.33 -8.21
N HIS A 247 -27.00 -7.23 -9.06
CA HIS A 247 -27.93 -6.85 -10.14
C HIS A 247 -29.23 -6.25 -9.59
N ARG A 248 -29.77 -6.78 -8.49
CA ARG A 248 -30.94 -6.24 -7.81
C ARG A 248 -30.69 -4.81 -7.33
N ARG A 249 -29.58 -4.56 -6.64
CA ARG A 249 -29.19 -3.22 -6.15
C ARG A 249 -29.04 -2.21 -7.28
N ILE A 250 -28.37 -2.61 -8.37
CA ILE A 250 -28.22 -1.77 -9.57
C ILE A 250 -29.60 -1.42 -10.15
N SER A 251 -30.49 -2.41 -10.29
CA SER A 251 -31.85 -2.18 -10.80
C SER A 251 -32.63 -1.19 -9.94
N GLU A 252 -32.51 -1.26 -8.62
CA GLU A 252 -33.22 -0.36 -7.68
C GLU A 252 -32.74 1.09 -7.74
N LEU A 253 -31.46 1.30 -8.06
CA LEU A 253 -30.86 2.63 -8.16
C LEU A 253 -30.74 3.16 -9.58
N THR A 254 -31.27 2.46 -10.58
CA THR A 254 -31.10 2.87 -11.98
C THR A 254 -31.71 4.24 -12.24
N VAL A 255 -30.90 5.16 -12.76
CA VAL A 255 -31.31 6.48 -13.22
C VAL A 255 -30.95 6.69 -14.69
N GLN A 256 -31.73 7.53 -15.37
CA GLN A 256 -31.47 7.90 -16.77
C GLN A 256 -30.28 8.85 -16.86
N ARG A 257 -29.32 8.57 -17.75
CA ARG A 257 -28.08 9.35 -17.89
C ARG A 257 -28.35 10.80 -18.30
N CYS A 258 -29.35 11.03 -19.14
CA CYS A 258 -29.74 12.36 -19.61
C CYS A 258 -30.17 13.32 -18.47
N ARG A 259 -30.51 12.78 -17.29
CA ARG A 259 -30.86 13.54 -16.09
C ARG A 259 -29.64 13.90 -15.24
N VAL A 260 -28.45 13.45 -15.64
CA VAL A 260 -27.18 13.71 -14.95
C VAL A 260 -26.34 14.66 -15.80
N ARG A 261 -26.00 15.82 -15.28
CA ARG A 261 -25.10 16.79 -15.94
C ARG A 261 -23.79 16.87 -15.18
N LEU A 262 -22.70 16.54 -15.85
CA LEU A 262 -21.36 16.77 -15.30
C LEU A 262 -21.03 18.26 -15.39
N SER A 263 -20.50 18.83 -14.32
CA SER A 263 -20.14 20.25 -14.23
C SER A 263 -18.62 20.44 -14.22
N SER A 264 -17.93 19.96 -13.18
CA SER A 264 -16.49 20.13 -13.03
C SER A 264 -15.81 18.83 -12.63
N LEU A 265 -14.61 18.60 -13.15
CA LEU A 265 -13.77 17.47 -12.74
C LEU A 265 -13.12 17.81 -11.40
N LEU A 266 -13.39 17.00 -10.37
CA LEU A 266 -12.83 17.18 -9.03
C LEU A 266 -11.55 16.36 -8.85
N GLN A 267 -11.51 15.15 -9.42
CA GLN A 267 -10.36 14.26 -9.32
C GLN A 267 -10.28 13.32 -10.52
N GLU A 268 -9.06 13.03 -10.96
CA GLU A 268 -8.76 12.13 -12.07
C GLU A 268 -7.57 11.25 -11.69
N GLY A 269 -7.72 9.94 -11.89
CA GLY A 269 -6.65 8.96 -11.81
C GLY A 269 -6.30 8.42 -13.19
N THR A 270 -5.72 7.22 -13.26
CA THR A 270 -5.37 6.58 -14.54
C THR A 270 -6.61 6.21 -15.36
N TYR A 271 -7.67 5.74 -14.69
CA TYR A 271 -8.90 5.32 -15.34
C TYR A 271 -10.17 5.82 -14.64
N GLY A 272 -10.14 6.15 -13.36
CA GLY A 272 -11.23 6.67 -12.57
C GLY A 272 -11.31 8.19 -12.64
N LYS A 273 -12.54 8.71 -12.62
CA LYS A 273 -12.83 10.15 -12.58
C LYS A 273 -13.95 10.43 -11.60
N VAL A 274 -13.81 11.54 -10.88
CA VAL A 274 -14.84 12.06 -9.98
C VAL A 274 -15.20 13.46 -10.43
N TYR A 275 -16.46 13.65 -10.80
CA TYR A 275 -17.02 14.94 -11.20
C TYR A 275 -17.96 15.48 -10.12
N ARG A 276 -18.05 16.80 -10.01
CA ARG A 276 -19.24 17.48 -9.50
C ARG A 276 -20.26 17.58 -10.64
N GLY A 277 -21.53 17.42 -10.34
CA GLY A 277 -22.60 17.55 -11.30
C GLY A 277 -23.95 17.83 -10.66
N THR A 278 -24.99 17.82 -11.47
CA THR A 278 -26.38 17.90 -11.03
C THR A 278 -27.17 16.68 -11.51
N TYR A 279 -28.07 16.21 -10.66
CA TYR A 279 -29.11 15.25 -11.00
C TYR A 279 -30.46 15.97 -10.99
N ASN A 280 -31.29 15.73 -12.01
CA ASN A 280 -32.58 16.42 -12.19
C ASN A 280 -32.49 17.95 -12.24
N ASP A 281 -31.36 18.46 -12.73
CA ASP A 281 -31.01 19.89 -12.79
C ASP A 281 -30.88 20.60 -11.42
N THR A 282 -31.35 20.01 -10.32
CA THR A 282 -31.39 20.64 -8.98
C THR A 282 -30.46 20.01 -7.96
N ASP A 283 -30.31 18.68 -7.98
CA ASP A 283 -29.65 17.96 -6.89
C ASP A 283 -28.14 17.90 -7.14
N GLU A 284 -27.35 18.57 -6.31
CA GLU A 284 -25.90 18.49 -6.43
C GLU A 284 -25.39 17.08 -6.09
N VAL A 285 -24.62 16.50 -7.02
CA VAL A 285 -24.10 15.14 -6.90
C VAL A 285 -22.60 15.06 -7.22
N LEU A 286 -21.93 14.10 -6.58
CA LEU A 286 -20.65 13.60 -7.04
C LEU A 286 -20.93 12.45 -7.99
N VAL A 287 -20.23 12.43 -9.12
CA VAL A 287 -20.34 11.37 -10.12
C VAL A 287 -19.00 10.66 -10.23
N LYS A 288 -18.94 9.42 -9.73
CA LYS A 288 -17.81 8.51 -9.96
C LYS A 288 -18.05 7.78 -11.28
N THR A 289 -17.04 7.76 -12.14
CA THR A 289 -17.06 7.06 -13.44
C THR A 289 -15.65 6.57 -13.76
N VAL A 290 -15.55 5.75 -14.80
CA VAL A 290 -14.26 5.47 -15.46
C VAL A 290 -14.15 6.15 -16.82
N GLY A 291 -12.94 6.31 -17.33
CA GLY A 291 -12.64 6.82 -18.67
C GLY A 291 -13.01 5.81 -19.77
N GLN A 292 -13.10 6.27 -21.01
CA GLN A 292 -13.54 5.44 -22.14
C GLN A 292 -12.63 4.24 -22.44
N HIS A 293 -11.36 4.31 -22.04
CA HIS A 293 -10.38 3.23 -22.24
C HIS A 293 -10.30 2.24 -21.07
N ALA A 294 -11.17 2.38 -20.07
CA ALA A 294 -11.18 1.47 -18.93
C ALA A 294 -11.58 0.05 -19.36
N SER A 295 -10.88 -0.93 -18.83
CA SER A 295 -11.17 -2.34 -19.03
C SER A 295 -12.49 -2.74 -18.36
N GLN A 296 -13.09 -3.84 -18.83
CA GLN A 296 -14.28 -4.43 -18.20
C GLN A 296 -14.06 -4.76 -16.72
N VAL A 297 -12.83 -5.12 -16.33
CA VAL A 297 -12.46 -5.38 -14.94
C VAL A 297 -12.59 -4.11 -14.09
N GLN A 298 -12.12 -2.97 -14.59
CA GLN A 298 -12.22 -1.68 -13.88
C GLN A 298 -13.67 -1.20 -13.77
N VAL A 299 -14.48 -1.41 -14.81
CA VAL A 299 -15.92 -1.13 -14.78
C VAL A 299 -16.62 -2.01 -13.73
N SER A 300 -16.27 -3.30 -13.70
CA SER A 300 -16.84 -4.26 -12.74
C SER A 300 -16.46 -3.91 -11.30
N LEU A 301 -15.20 -3.54 -11.05
CA LEU A 301 -14.73 -3.08 -9.74
C LEU A 301 -15.45 -1.80 -9.30
N LEU A 302 -15.63 -0.82 -10.21
CA LEU A 302 -16.39 0.40 -9.92
C LEU A 302 -17.80 0.06 -9.41
N LEU A 303 -18.53 -0.80 -10.12
CA LEU A 303 -19.89 -1.17 -9.76
C LEU A 303 -19.96 -2.02 -8.49
N GLN A 304 -19.08 -3.03 -8.36
CA GLN A 304 -19.10 -3.95 -7.22
C GLN A 304 -18.74 -3.24 -5.92
N GLU A 305 -17.62 -2.49 -5.91
CA GLU A 305 -17.17 -1.78 -4.71
C GLU A 305 -18.01 -0.52 -4.46
N GLY A 306 -18.49 0.16 -5.51
CA GLY A 306 -19.33 1.34 -5.38
C GLY A 306 -20.71 1.05 -4.78
N MET A 307 -21.18 -0.19 -4.90
CA MET A 307 -22.43 -0.68 -4.29
C MET A 307 -22.24 -1.27 -2.89
N SER A 308 -21.03 -1.22 -2.32
CA SER A 308 -20.72 -1.78 -0.99
C SER A 308 -21.52 -1.11 0.14
N LEU A 309 -21.75 0.19 0.03
CA LEU A 309 -22.50 0.99 1.01
C LEU A 309 -23.95 1.23 0.59
N TYR A 310 -24.47 0.44 -0.36
CA TYR A 310 -25.86 0.51 -0.81
C TYR A 310 -26.84 0.43 0.37
N GLY A 311 -27.77 1.39 0.45
CA GLY A 311 -28.85 1.38 1.44
C GLY A 311 -28.43 1.79 2.86
N ALA A 312 -27.16 2.08 3.11
CA ALA A 312 -26.69 2.55 4.41
C ALA A 312 -27.24 3.96 4.71
N SER A 313 -28.08 4.09 5.74
CA SER A 313 -28.75 5.33 6.10
C SER A 313 -28.19 5.89 7.41
N HIS A 314 -27.13 6.70 7.30
CA HIS A 314 -26.48 7.32 8.45
C HIS A 314 -25.83 8.66 8.07
N ALA A 315 -25.83 9.62 9.00
CA ALA A 315 -25.33 10.98 8.73
C ALA A 315 -23.83 11.01 8.33
N GLY A 316 -23.03 10.09 8.85
CA GLY A 316 -21.60 9.94 8.56
C GLY A 316 -21.26 8.95 7.44
N ILE A 317 -22.24 8.49 6.66
CA ILE A 317 -22.02 7.56 5.52
C ILE A 317 -22.47 8.22 4.22
N LEU A 318 -21.64 8.11 3.19
CA LEU A 318 -21.93 8.55 1.83
C LEU A 318 -22.42 7.34 1.01
N SER A 319 -23.71 7.02 1.13
CA SER A 319 -24.33 5.95 0.34
C SER A 319 -24.57 6.39 -1.10
N VAL A 320 -24.45 5.45 -2.03
CA VAL A 320 -24.77 5.64 -3.45
C VAL A 320 -26.25 5.93 -3.62
N LEU A 321 -26.57 7.00 -4.36
CA LEU A 321 -27.93 7.47 -4.62
C LEU A 321 -28.51 6.90 -5.91
N GLY A 322 -27.65 6.64 -6.89
CA GLY A 322 -28.08 6.31 -8.24
C GLY A 322 -26.97 5.67 -9.04
N VAL A 323 -27.36 4.83 -9.99
CA VAL A 323 -26.46 4.26 -11.00
C VAL A 323 -27.03 4.50 -12.38
N SER A 324 -26.20 4.93 -13.31
CA SER A 324 -26.59 5.05 -14.72
C SER A 324 -25.70 4.16 -15.56
N ILE A 325 -26.30 3.20 -16.24
CA ILE A 325 -25.64 2.29 -17.18
C ILE A 325 -26.34 2.43 -18.52
N GLU A 326 -25.58 2.80 -19.55
CA GLU A 326 -26.05 2.83 -20.94
C GLU A 326 -25.07 2.07 -21.83
N ASP A 327 -25.60 1.41 -22.87
CA ASP A 327 -24.80 0.63 -23.80
C ASP A 327 -23.65 1.46 -24.38
N HIS A 328 -22.46 0.86 -24.43
CA HIS A 328 -21.24 1.47 -24.98
C HIS A 328 -20.74 2.73 -24.26
N THR A 329 -21.20 3.01 -23.03
CA THR A 329 -20.70 4.11 -22.20
C THR A 329 -20.23 3.64 -20.83
N ALA A 330 -19.31 4.40 -20.22
CA ALA A 330 -18.90 4.14 -18.84
C ALA A 330 -20.05 4.47 -17.85
N PRO A 331 -20.26 3.62 -16.83
CA PRO A 331 -21.34 3.82 -15.88
C PRO A 331 -21.06 5.00 -14.94
N PHE A 332 -22.13 5.64 -14.49
CA PHE A 332 -22.09 6.69 -13.47
C PHE A 332 -22.62 6.16 -12.14
N LEU A 333 -21.86 6.36 -11.07
CA LEU A 333 -22.33 6.23 -9.70
C LEU A 333 -22.51 7.61 -9.09
N LEU A 334 -23.70 7.89 -8.59
CA LEU A 334 -24.11 9.19 -8.08
C LEU A 334 -24.11 9.17 -6.55
N TYR A 335 -23.58 10.22 -5.93
CA TYR A 335 -23.53 10.41 -4.48
C TYR A 335 -23.96 11.84 -4.12
N PRO A 336 -24.50 12.10 -2.93
CA PRO A 336 -24.90 13.45 -2.53
C PRO A 336 -23.68 14.37 -2.37
N ALA A 337 -23.74 15.61 -2.87
CA ALA A 337 -22.60 16.55 -2.88
C ALA A 337 -22.85 17.92 -2.25
N VAL A 338 -23.67 17.97 -1.20
CA VAL A 338 -24.06 19.19 -0.47
C VAL A 338 -22.86 20.02 0.01
N ASP A 339 -23.05 21.34 0.10
CA ASP A 339 -22.16 22.29 0.79
C ASP A 339 -20.68 22.15 0.40
N ASN A 340 -20.40 22.13 -0.91
CA ASN A 340 -19.03 22.10 -1.44
C ASN A 340 -18.23 20.85 -0.99
N THR A 341 -18.93 19.70 -0.94
CA THR A 341 -18.34 18.40 -0.63
C THR A 341 -17.07 18.11 -1.46
N ARG A 342 -15.98 17.75 -0.79
CA ARG A 342 -14.66 17.45 -1.39
C ARG A 342 -13.98 16.28 -0.69
N ASN A 343 -12.92 15.72 -1.27
CA ASN A 343 -12.17 14.63 -0.64
C ASN A 343 -11.45 15.10 0.64
N LEU A 344 -11.53 14.32 1.72
CA LEU A 344 -10.98 14.68 3.02
C LEU A 344 -9.44 14.68 3.03
N LYS A 345 -8.77 13.67 2.46
CA LYS A 345 -7.30 13.65 2.36
C LYS A 345 -6.77 14.90 1.64
N LEU A 346 -7.37 15.23 0.50
CA LEU A 346 -6.99 16.43 -0.26
C LEU A 346 -7.24 17.72 0.52
N PHE A 347 -8.36 17.83 1.24
CA PHE A 347 -8.64 18.97 2.10
C PHE A 347 -7.60 19.14 3.21
N LEU A 348 -7.22 18.04 3.89
CA LEU A 348 -6.24 18.07 4.99
C LEU A 348 -4.86 18.58 4.55
N GLN A 349 -4.51 18.42 3.26
CA GLN A 349 -3.26 18.91 2.70
C GLN A 349 -3.31 20.40 2.31
N THR A 350 -4.47 21.05 2.39
CA THR A 350 -4.61 22.49 2.09
C THR A 350 -4.14 23.37 3.26
N PRO A 351 -3.76 24.65 3.00
CA PRO A 351 -3.44 25.59 4.07
C PRO A 351 -4.59 25.82 5.07
N LEU A 352 -5.85 25.71 4.62
CA LEU A 352 -7.02 25.88 5.47
C LEU A 352 -7.07 24.83 6.60
N ALA A 353 -6.68 23.60 6.32
CA ALA A 353 -6.67 22.54 7.31
C ALA A 353 -5.69 22.78 8.47
N ARG A 354 -4.67 23.64 8.29
CA ARG A 354 -3.76 24.05 9.38
C ARG A 354 -4.46 24.85 10.48
N THR A 355 -5.66 25.36 10.21
CA THR A 355 -6.48 26.07 11.20
C THR A 355 -7.39 25.15 12.01
N LEU A 356 -7.42 23.85 11.70
CA LEU A 356 -8.23 22.89 12.43
C LEU A 356 -7.75 22.79 13.88
N THR A 357 -8.70 22.98 14.79
CA THR A 357 -8.49 22.78 16.23
C THR A 357 -8.57 21.29 16.57
N THR A 358 -7.95 20.90 17.68
CA THR A 358 -8.08 19.55 18.24
C THR A 358 -9.54 19.15 18.46
N ILE A 359 -10.40 20.09 18.88
CA ILE A 359 -11.84 19.84 19.07
C ILE A 359 -12.51 19.49 17.74
N GLN A 360 -12.17 20.16 16.65
CA GLN A 360 -12.69 19.84 15.32
C GLN A 360 -12.20 18.47 14.84
N ILE A 361 -10.93 18.13 15.08
CA ILE A 361 -10.38 16.80 14.77
C ILE A 361 -11.16 15.71 15.53
N VAL A 362 -11.35 15.87 16.85
CA VAL A 362 -12.11 14.91 17.67
C VAL A 362 -13.57 14.79 17.19
N ARG A 363 -14.21 15.90 16.82
CA ARG A 363 -15.56 15.89 16.25
C ARG A 363 -15.63 15.16 14.91
N MET A 364 -14.64 15.32 14.05
CA MET A 364 -14.53 14.56 12.80
C MET A 364 -14.34 13.07 13.09
N SER A 365 -13.40 12.68 13.94
CA SER A 365 -13.19 11.28 14.35
C SER A 365 -14.47 10.65 14.91
N THR A 366 -15.23 11.38 15.73
CA THR A 366 -16.49 10.91 16.32
C THR A 366 -17.54 10.60 15.24
N GLN A 367 -17.64 11.43 14.18
CA GLN A 367 -18.57 11.19 13.08
C GLN A 367 -18.30 9.85 12.37
N ILE A 368 -17.03 9.52 12.13
CA ILE A 368 -16.64 8.26 11.47
C ILE A 368 -16.74 7.07 12.41
N ALA A 369 -16.43 7.22 13.70
CA ALA A 369 -16.66 6.16 14.69
C ALA A 369 -18.15 5.74 14.74
N LEU A 370 -19.07 6.72 14.72
CA LEU A 370 -20.51 6.44 14.67
C LEU A 370 -20.93 5.78 13.35
N ALA A 371 -20.33 6.19 12.22
CA ALA A 371 -20.58 5.57 10.92
C ALA A 371 -20.12 4.11 10.88
N LEU A 372 -18.93 3.80 11.40
CA LEU A 372 -18.43 2.42 11.50
C LEU A 372 -19.31 1.57 12.42
N SER A 373 -19.69 2.09 13.58
CA SER A 373 -20.61 1.40 14.49
C SER A 373 -21.94 1.06 13.79
N HIS A 374 -22.47 1.98 12.98
CA HIS A 374 -23.66 1.72 12.17
C HIS A 374 -23.42 0.59 11.15
N LEU A 375 -22.32 0.63 10.39
CA LEU A 375 -21.99 -0.44 9.42
C LEU A 375 -21.82 -1.80 10.09
N HIS A 376 -21.07 -1.86 11.18
CA HIS A 376 -20.83 -3.09 11.96
C HIS A 376 -22.13 -3.67 12.51
N SER A 377 -23.03 -2.83 13.02
CA SER A 377 -24.37 -3.29 13.48
C SER A 377 -25.25 -3.90 12.37
N HIS A 378 -24.92 -3.65 11.10
CA HIS A 378 -25.58 -4.24 9.93
C HIS A 378 -24.72 -5.31 9.24
N GLY A 379 -23.63 -5.77 9.88
CA GLY A 379 -22.76 -6.82 9.37
C GLY A 379 -21.88 -6.39 8.19
N VAL A 380 -21.67 -5.08 8.00
CA VAL A 380 -20.82 -4.55 6.93
C VAL A 380 -19.44 -4.19 7.48
N ILE A 381 -18.40 -4.84 6.95
CA ILE A 381 -17.00 -4.48 7.22
C ILE A 381 -16.48 -3.62 6.06
N HIS A 382 -15.94 -2.44 6.35
CA HIS A 382 -15.52 -1.49 5.32
C HIS A 382 -14.20 -1.89 4.64
N LYS A 383 -13.25 -2.47 5.39
CA LYS A 383 -11.94 -3.00 4.94
C LYS A 383 -10.90 -1.98 4.46
N ASP A 384 -11.27 -0.70 4.40
CA ASP A 384 -10.41 0.36 3.84
C ASP A 384 -10.76 1.74 4.43
N VAL A 385 -10.80 1.81 5.76
CA VAL A 385 -11.08 3.07 6.48
C VAL A 385 -9.83 3.96 6.40
N ALA A 386 -9.93 5.09 5.70
CA ALA A 386 -8.85 6.05 5.53
C ALA A 386 -9.38 7.42 5.12
N THR A 387 -8.59 8.48 5.30
CA THR A 387 -9.03 9.85 4.94
C THR A 387 -9.29 10.00 3.43
N ARG A 388 -8.61 9.24 2.58
CA ARG A 388 -8.84 9.19 1.13
C ARG A 388 -10.22 8.66 0.74
N ASN A 389 -10.83 7.83 1.60
CA ASN A 389 -12.16 7.25 1.41
C ASN A 389 -13.23 8.03 2.19
N CYS A 390 -12.95 9.27 2.56
CA CYS A 390 -13.90 10.16 3.20
C CYS A 390 -14.10 11.45 2.38
N VAL A 391 -15.28 12.03 2.50
CA VAL A 391 -15.56 13.38 2.00
C VAL A 391 -15.85 14.34 3.15
N ILE A 392 -15.61 15.63 2.92
CA ILE A 392 -15.83 16.72 3.86
C ILE A 392 -16.52 17.89 3.18
N ASN A 393 -17.37 18.60 3.90
CA ASN A 393 -18.02 19.84 3.44
C ASN A 393 -17.51 21.07 4.23
N ASP A 394 -17.99 22.26 3.89
CA ASP A 394 -17.50 23.51 4.50
C ASP A 394 -17.86 23.62 6.01
N GLU A 395 -18.86 22.88 6.50
CA GLU A 395 -19.24 22.78 7.91
C GLU A 395 -18.46 21.70 8.69
N LEU A 396 -17.42 21.10 8.09
CA LEU A 396 -16.65 19.99 8.66
C LEU A 396 -17.49 18.74 8.98
N ARG A 397 -18.59 18.54 8.23
CA ARG A 397 -19.32 17.27 8.21
C ARG A 397 -18.53 16.30 7.37
N ILE A 398 -18.12 15.18 7.95
CA ILE A 398 -17.39 14.14 7.21
C ILE A 398 -18.22 12.89 7.04
N LYS A 399 -18.08 12.28 5.86
CA LYS A 399 -18.80 11.05 5.50
C LYS A 399 -17.84 10.01 4.95
N LEU A 400 -17.96 8.79 5.44
CA LEU A 400 -17.26 7.61 4.93
C LEU A 400 -17.89 7.18 3.61
N ALA A 401 -17.09 7.05 2.56
CA ALA A 401 -17.50 6.66 1.22
C ALA A 401 -16.87 5.32 0.83
N ASP A 402 -17.41 4.67 -0.21
CA ASP A 402 -16.80 3.46 -0.76
C ASP A 402 -15.39 3.74 -1.36
N ASN A 403 -14.65 2.65 -1.57
CA ASN A 403 -13.27 2.66 -2.06
C ASN A 403 -13.12 2.30 -3.55
N SER A 404 -14.20 2.32 -4.34
CA SER A 404 -14.26 1.81 -5.72
C SER A 404 -13.23 2.37 -6.71
N LEU A 405 -12.79 3.60 -6.50
CA LEU A 405 -11.77 4.28 -7.31
C LEU A 405 -10.49 4.60 -6.53
N SER A 406 -10.42 4.22 -5.26
CA SER A 406 -9.39 4.73 -4.34
C SER A 406 -7.97 4.33 -4.75
N ARG A 407 -7.81 3.07 -5.21
CA ARG A 407 -6.54 2.54 -5.76
C ARG A 407 -6.01 3.35 -6.94
N ASP A 408 -6.90 3.89 -7.77
CA ASP A 408 -6.53 4.66 -8.94
C ASP A 408 -6.31 6.15 -8.65
N LEU A 409 -7.10 6.67 -7.72
CA LEU A 409 -7.10 8.07 -7.32
C LEU A 409 -5.99 8.41 -6.32
N PHE A 410 -5.51 7.42 -5.56
CA PHE A 410 -4.46 7.54 -4.54
C PHE A 410 -3.43 6.41 -4.65
N PRO A 411 -2.76 6.21 -5.80
CA PRO A 411 -1.91 5.05 -6.02
C PRO A 411 -0.73 4.95 -5.04
N GLY A 412 -0.26 6.07 -4.48
CA GLY A 412 0.81 6.07 -3.46
C GLY A 412 0.41 5.50 -2.09
N ASP A 413 -0.88 5.25 -1.86
CA ASP A 413 -1.38 4.61 -0.63
C ASP A 413 -1.54 3.09 -0.79
N TYR A 414 -1.42 2.56 -2.01
CA TYR A 414 -1.67 1.15 -2.32
C TYR A 414 -0.41 0.48 -2.88
N HIS A 415 -0.11 -0.70 -2.36
CA HIS A 415 1.09 -1.46 -2.70
C HIS A 415 0.75 -2.91 -2.97
N CYS A 416 1.47 -3.52 -3.92
CA CYS A 416 1.40 -4.94 -4.23
C CYS A 416 2.57 -5.65 -3.55
N LEU A 417 2.26 -6.64 -2.70
CA LEU A 417 3.26 -7.45 -2.01
C LEU A 417 3.68 -8.69 -2.81
N GLY A 418 3.72 -8.56 -4.14
CA GLY A 418 4.11 -9.63 -5.06
C GLY A 418 3.01 -10.64 -5.41
N ASP A 419 1.77 -10.44 -4.94
CA ASP A 419 0.61 -11.32 -5.24
C ASP A 419 -0.30 -10.77 -6.35
N GLY A 420 0.09 -9.66 -6.98
CA GLY A 420 -0.67 -9.02 -8.06
C GLY A 420 -1.84 -8.16 -7.58
N GLU A 421 -2.02 -7.99 -6.26
CA GLU A 421 -3.13 -7.22 -5.69
C GLU A 421 -2.63 -5.96 -4.96
N ASN A 422 -3.12 -4.80 -5.39
CA ASN A 422 -2.81 -3.52 -4.74
C ASN A 422 -3.69 -3.31 -3.50
N ARG A 423 -3.06 -3.21 -2.33
CA ARG A 423 -3.70 -3.10 -1.03
C ARG A 423 -3.16 -1.92 -0.22
N PRO A 424 -3.93 -1.30 0.68
CA PRO A 424 -3.46 -0.20 1.51
C PRO A 424 -2.72 -0.74 2.74
N ILE A 425 -1.55 -1.33 2.50
CA ILE A 425 -0.78 -2.11 3.49
C ILE A 425 -0.61 -1.40 4.83
N LYS A 426 -0.34 -0.09 4.81
CA LYS A 426 -0.10 0.72 6.01
C LYS A 426 -1.34 1.02 6.85
N TRP A 427 -2.53 0.67 6.37
CA TRP A 427 -3.81 0.80 7.10
C TRP A 427 -4.33 -0.54 7.62
N TYR A 428 -3.76 -1.67 7.19
CA TYR A 428 -4.25 -2.97 7.59
C TYR A 428 -3.82 -3.33 9.00
N ALA A 429 -4.73 -4.00 9.71
CA ALA A 429 -4.43 -4.72 10.94
C ALA A 429 -3.52 -5.90 10.64
N LEU A 430 -2.81 -6.39 11.67
CA LEU A 430 -1.85 -7.49 11.50
C LEU A 430 -2.54 -8.76 10.96
N GLU A 431 -3.72 -9.10 11.44
CA GLU A 431 -4.51 -10.24 10.95
C GLU A 431 -5.00 -10.07 9.50
N ALA A 432 -5.26 -8.82 9.08
CA ALA A 432 -5.66 -8.50 7.72
C ALA A 432 -4.47 -8.58 6.75
N LEU A 433 -3.25 -8.27 7.22
CA LEU A 433 -2.01 -8.46 6.47
C LEU A 433 -1.66 -9.95 6.32
N GLN A 434 -1.66 -10.69 7.42
CA GLN A 434 -1.16 -12.07 7.47
C GLN A 434 -2.15 -13.08 6.86
N GLU A 435 -3.41 -12.99 7.28
CA GLU A 435 -4.40 -14.05 7.03
C GLU A 435 -5.49 -13.58 6.06
N LYS A 436 -5.41 -12.33 5.57
CA LYS A 436 -6.46 -11.69 4.77
C LYS A 436 -7.84 -11.75 5.46
N MET A 437 -7.84 -11.77 6.79
CA MET A 437 -9.06 -11.77 7.61
C MET A 437 -9.50 -10.35 7.90
N PHE A 438 -10.76 -10.04 7.56
CA PHE A 438 -11.35 -8.74 7.81
C PHE A 438 -12.52 -8.87 8.78
N SER A 439 -12.54 -7.99 9.77
CA SER A 439 -13.49 -7.96 10.87
C SER A 439 -13.76 -6.52 11.34
N GLU A 440 -14.71 -6.36 12.27
CA GLU A 440 -14.96 -5.09 12.96
C GLU A 440 -13.70 -4.58 13.68
N ALA A 441 -12.88 -5.50 14.21
CA ALA A 441 -11.61 -5.19 14.86
C ALA A 441 -10.58 -4.66 13.86
N SER A 442 -10.50 -5.24 12.65
CA SER A 442 -9.61 -4.74 11.60
C SER A 442 -10.01 -3.35 11.08
N ASP A 443 -11.31 -3.04 11.02
CA ASP A 443 -11.80 -1.68 10.73
C ASP A 443 -11.45 -0.72 11.89
N THR A 444 -11.49 -1.20 13.14
CA THR A 444 -11.11 -0.42 14.32
C THR A 444 -9.61 -0.07 14.32
N TRP A 445 -8.76 -0.99 13.87
CA TRP A 445 -7.34 -0.70 13.62
C TRP A 445 -7.17 0.39 12.57
N ALA A 446 -7.80 0.22 11.40
CA ALA A 446 -7.75 1.21 10.32
C ALA A 446 -8.30 2.58 10.77
N PHE A 447 -9.31 2.60 11.65
CA PHE A 447 -9.81 3.81 12.29
C PHE A 447 -8.76 4.49 13.18
N GLY A 448 -7.90 3.73 13.85
CA GLY A 448 -6.73 4.25 14.57
C GLY A 448 -5.77 5.00 13.64
N VAL A 449 -5.43 4.39 12.50
CA VAL A 449 -4.60 5.02 11.46
C VAL A 449 -5.30 6.26 10.88
N PHE A 450 -6.61 6.21 10.65
CA PHE A 450 -7.42 7.35 10.22
C PHE A 450 -7.36 8.53 11.21
N MET A 451 -7.44 8.27 12.52
CA MET A 451 -7.27 9.33 13.53
C MET A 451 -5.87 9.93 13.48
N TRP A 452 -4.84 9.10 13.27
CA TRP A 452 -3.47 9.58 13.07
C TRP A 452 -3.36 10.45 11.81
N GLU A 453 -4.00 10.07 10.70
CA GLU A 453 -4.05 10.91 9.49
C GLU A 453 -4.70 12.27 9.78
N LEU A 454 -5.81 12.33 10.53
CA LEU A 454 -6.42 13.60 10.91
C LEU A 454 -5.48 14.49 11.72
N CYS A 455 -4.82 13.92 12.72
CA CYS A 455 -3.88 14.64 13.60
C CYS A 455 -2.63 15.15 12.86
N THR A 456 -2.23 14.45 11.80
CA THR A 456 -1.02 14.77 11.03
C THR A 456 -1.30 15.54 9.74
N LEU A 457 -2.57 15.89 9.49
CA LEU A 457 -3.01 16.54 8.24
C LEU A 457 -2.70 15.68 7.00
N ALA A 458 -3.05 14.40 7.08
CA ALA A 458 -2.89 13.38 6.06
C ALA A 458 -1.44 13.20 5.55
N LYS A 459 -0.49 13.15 6.49
CA LYS A 459 0.85 12.60 6.21
C LYS A 459 0.74 11.11 5.88
N GLN A 460 1.79 10.58 5.26
CA GLN A 460 1.89 9.14 5.01
C GLN A 460 2.10 8.39 6.33
N PRO A 461 1.23 7.44 6.73
CA PRO A 461 1.49 6.57 7.87
C PRO A 461 2.77 5.78 7.65
N TYR A 462 3.55 5.55 8.72
CA TYR A 462 4.79 4.76 8.70
C TYR A 462 5.70 5.10 7.51
N ALA A 463 5.94 6.39 7.24
CA ALA A 463 6.61 6.85 6.01
C ALA A 463 8.00 6.22 5.81
N GLU A 464 8.66 5.93 6.92
CA GLU A 464 9.99 5.32 7.06
C GLU A 464 10.00 3.78 6.95
N VAL A 465 8.83 3.14 7.02
CA VAL A 465 8.70 1.68 6.92
C VAL A 465 8.29 1.30 5.51
N ASP A 466 9.05 0.41 4.89
CA ASP A 466 8.70 -0.18 3.61
C ASP A 466 7.46 -1.08 3.76
N CYS A 467 6.56 -1.06 2.78
CA CYS A 467 5.33 -1.86 2.84
C CYS A 467 5.60 -3.37 2.93
N PHE A 468 6.71 -3.88 2.39
CA PHE A 468 7.11 -5.29 2.51
C PHE A 468 7.53 -5.66 3.95
N GLU A 469 8.02 -4.69 4.73
CA GLU A 469 8.44 -4.88 6.12
C GLU A 469 7.31 -4.62 7.12
N MET A 470 6.15 -4.14 6.66
CA MET A 470 5.05 -3.71 7.53
C MET A 470 4.56 -4.82 8.46
N GLU A 471 4.47 -6.06 7.97
CA GLU A 471 4.06 -7.20 8.79
C GLU A 471 5.05 -7.47 9.93
N HIS A 472 6.36 -7.46 9.62
CA HIS A 472 7.40 -7.68 10.61
C HIS A 472 7.43 -6.54 11.63
N TYR A 473 7.36 -5.30 11.15
CA TYR A 473 7.33 -4.10 11.98
C TYR A 473 6.16 -4.12 12.98
N LEU A 474 4.94 -4.45 12.54
CA LEU A 474 3.79 -4.53 13.44
C LEU A 474 3.85 -5.68 14.44
N ARG A 475 4.59 -6.75 14.12
CA ARG A 475 4.74 -7.91 15.02
C ARG A 475 5.66 -7.60 16.20
N ASP A 476 6.66 -6.76 15.98
CA ASP A 476 7.71 -6.47 16.97
C ASP A 476 7.29 -5.40 18.00
N GLY A 477 6.22 -4.66 17.72
CA GLY A 477 5.68 -3.58 18.57
C GLY A 477 6.37 -2.25 18.35
#